data_AF-A0A935MBK6-F1
#
_entry.id   AF-A0A935MBK6-F1
#
_cell.length_a   1.000
_cell.length_b   1.000
_cell.length_c   1.000
_cell.angle_alpha   90.00
_cell.angle_beta   90.00
_cell.angle_gamma   90.00
#
_symmetry.space_group_name_H-M   'P 1'
#
loop_
_entity.id
_entity.type
_entity.pdbx_description
1 polymer ?
#
loop_
_entity_poly.entity_id
_entity_poly.type
_entity_poly.pdbx_seq_one_letter_code
_entity_poly.pdbx_strand_id
1 'polypeptide(L)'
;MPDSRTWNVTYEYSTDTTFTGVVRHVSLWYDSGAPFMSHDILVTTGDFASQEAVDTTVFAHKFFYHWDGVPPSGSINLLHIVPLNTEIFEQLTQISKWNHVTISGREILKIDLFDNDGSYLGFMTDMGCNTILVKSVTINAEGTPIP
;
A
#
# COMPACT_ATOMS: atom_id res chain seq x y z
N MET A 1 -12.26 11.90 -8.98
CA MET A 1 -11.94 13.33 -8.95
C MET A 1 -11.84 13.83 -10.40
N PRO A 2 -12.64 14.80 -10.87
CA PRO A 2 -12.67 15.14 -12.29
C PRO A 2 -11.79 16.35 -12.56
N ASP A 3 -10.48 16.14 -12.64
CA ASP A 3 -9.58 17.09 -13.31
C ASP A 3 -9.44 16.79 -14.81
N SER A 4 -10.26 15.84 -15.30
CA SER A 4 -10.33 15.33 -16.68
C SER A 4 -9.06 14.64 -17.21
N ARG A 5 -8.03 14.45 -16.36
CA ARG A 5 -6.81 13.73 -16.72
C ARG A 5 -7.12 12.25 -16.94
N THR A 6 -6.40 11.65 -17.89
CA THR A 6 -6.52 10.22 -18.20
C THR A 6 -5.23 9.48 -17.83
N TRP A 7 -5.38 8.19 -17.54
CA TRP A 7 -4.34 7.36 -16.93
C TRP A 7 -4.30 6.01 -17.62
N ASN A 8 -3.10 5.57 -18.01
CA ASN A 8 -2.90 4.21 -18.52
C ASN A 8 -2.06 3.43 -17.51
N VAL A 9 -2.61 2.30 -17.04
CA VAL A 9 -1.98 1.46 -16.02
C VAL A 9 -1.39 0.23 -16.68
N THR A 10 -0.10 0.01 -16.43
CA THR A 10 0.60 -1.25 -16.75
C THR A 10 0.77 -2.03 -15.45
N TYR A 11 0.35 -3.29 -15.45
CA TYR A 11 0.46 -4.17 -14.28
C TYR A 11 1.75 -4.99 -14.33
N GLU A 12 2.31 -5.31 -13.16
CA GLU A 12 3.48 -6.19 -13.05
C GLU A 12 3.14 -7.63 -13.45
N TYR A 13 1.95 -8.08 -13.05
CA TYR A 13 1.48 -9.45 -13.25
C TYR A 13 0.05 -9.47 -13.81
N SER A 14 -0.32 -10.60 -14.41
CA SER A 14 -1.68 -10.82 -14.96
C SER A 14 -2.70 -11.23 -13.90
N THR A 15 -2.23 -11.67 -12.73
CA THR A 15 -3.03 -12.13 -11.60
C THR A 15 -3.04 -11.11 -10.48
N ASP A 16 -3.98 -11.28 -9.56
CA ASP A 16 -4.06 -10.45 -8.37
C ASP A 16 -3.12 -11.01 -7.27
N THR A 17 -2.52 -10.11 -6.50
CA THR A 17 -1.67 -10.42 -5.35
C THR A 17 -2.47 -10.18 -4.08
N THR A 18 -2.25 -11.01 -3.07
CA THR A 18 -2.92 -10.90 -1.77
C THR A 18 -1.88 -10.77 -0.66
N PHE A 19 -2.06 -9.73 0.16
CA PHE A 19 -1.24 -9.45 1.34
C PHE A 19 -2.10 -9.68 2.59
N THR A 20 -1.69 -10.64 3.41
CA THR A 20 -2.35 -10.95 4.67
C THR A 20 -1.35 -10.77 5.81
N GLY A 21 -1.71 -9.99 6.82
CA GLY A 21 -0.82 -9.76 7.96
C GLY A 21 -1.26 -8.62 8.86
N VAL A 22 -0.36 -8.22 9.75
CA VAL A 22 -0.57 -7.17 10.75
C VAL A 22 -0.13 -5.83 10.19
N VAL A 23 -0.97 -4.82 10.33
CA VAL A 23 -0.67 -3.45 9.91
C VAL A 23 0.26 -2.79 10.92
N ARG A 24 1.47 -2.45 10.50
CA ARG A 24 2.48 -1.76 11.32
C ARG A 24 2.53 -0.26 11.09
N HIS A 25 1.94 0.21 10.00
CA HIS A 25 1.81 1.62 9.67
C HIS A 25 0.62 1.81 8.75
N VAL A 26 -0.12 2.89 8.94
CA VAL A 26 -1.14 3.37 8.01
C VAL A 26 -1.06 4.88 7.96
N SER A 27 -1.02 5.44 6.76
CA SER A 27 -1.14 6.88 6.55
C SER A 27 -1.94 7.16 5.30
N LEU A 28 -3.00 7.96 5.46
CA LEU A 28 -3.71 8.62 4.36
C LEU A 28 -2.90 9.85 3.94
N TRP A 29 -2.65 9.99 2.65
CA TRP A 29 -1.92 11.11 2.08
C TRP A 29 -2.57 11.57 0.77
N TYR A 30 -2.19 12.77 0.33
CA TYR A 30 -2.64 13.32 -0.93
C TYR A 30 -1.47 14.02 -1.62
N ASP A 31 -1.25 13.67 -2.88
CA ASP A 31 -0.33 14.35 -3.77
C ASP A 31 -1.06 14.74 -5.06
N SER A 32 -0.99 16.02 -5.42
CA SER A 32 -1.55 16.54 -6.68
C SER A 32 -0.96 15.88 -7.94
N GLY A 33 0.27 15.36 -7.85
CA GLY A 33 0.93 14.59 -8.90
C GLY A 33 0.42 13.15 -9.01
N ALA A 34 -0.15 12.60 -7.93
CA ALA A 34 -0.70 11.26 -7.86
C ALA A 34 -2.09 11.23 -7.18
N PRO A 35 -3.10 11.96 -7.71
CA PRO A 35 -4.39 12.18 -7.04
C PRO A 35 -5.27 10.93 -6.91
N PHE A 36 -4.86 9.83 -7.55
CA PHE A 36 -5.52 8.53 -7.53
C PHE A 36 -4.92 7.60 -6.48
N MET A 37 -3.79 7.95 -5.86
CA MET A 37 -3.23 7.23 -4.74
C MET A 37 -3.78 7.81 -3.43
N SER A 38 -3.81 6.98 -2.38
CA SER A 38 -4.49 7.35 -1.14
C SER A 38 -3.74 7.00 0.13
N HIS A 39 -3.19 5.79 0.23
CA HIS A 39 -2.64 5.31 1.48
C HIS A 39 -1.27 4.67 1.27
N ASP A 40 -0.46 4.77 2.31
CA ASP A 40 0.63 3.83 2.56
C ASP A 40 0.20 2.90 3.70
N ILE A 41 0.29 1.59 3.48
CA ILE A 41 -0.06 0.58 4.49
C ILE A 41 1.08 -0.43 4.58
N LEU A 42 1.72 -0.51 5.76
CA LEU A 42 2.79 -1.48 6.00
C LEU A 42 2.18 -2.77 6.57
N VAL A 43 2.09 -3.82 5.75
CA VAL A 43 1.55 -5.14 6.12
C VAL A 43 2.70 -6.09 6.40
N THR A 44 2.66 -6.74 7.57
CA THR A 44 3.77 -7.56 8.08
C THR A 44 3.32 -8.92 8.60
N THR A 45 4.24 -9.89 8.60
CA THR A 45 4.03 -11.23 9.16
C THR A 45 5.25 -11.69 9.96
N GLY A 46 5.10 -12.73 10.78
CA GLY A 46 6.21 -13.27 11.58
C GLY A 46 6.78 -12.25 12.55
N ASP A 47 8.10 -12.21 12.66
CA ASP A 47 8.81 -11.32 13.59
C ASP A 47 8.62 -9.84 13.20
N PHE A 48 8.45 -9.54 11.90
CA PHE A 48 8.16 -8.16 11.44
C PHE A 48 6.85 -7.59 11.98
N ALA A 49 5.93 -8.44 12.45
CA ALA A 49 4.68 -8.01 13.07
C ALA A 49 4.84 -7.64 14.56
N SER A 50 5.85 -8.18 15.24
CA SER A 50 6.14 -7.94 16.66
C SER A 50 6.86 -6.61 16.87
N GLN A 51 6.47 -5.86 17.91
CA GLN A 51 7.09 -4.57 18.22
C GLN A 51 8.31 -4.70 19.12
N GLU A 52 8.48 -5.81 19.83
CA GLU A 52 9.68 -6.10 20.60
C GLU A 52 10.76 -6.75 19.73
N ALA A 53 10.39 -7.41 18.62
CA ALA A 53 11.33 -8.04 17.69
C ALA A 53 11.87 -7.07 16.62
N VAL A 54 10.99 -6.24 16.03
CA VAL A 54 11.37 -5.34 14.93
C VAL A 54 10.76 -3.95 15.11
N ASP A 55 11.64 -2.96 15.14
CA ASP A 55 11.27 -1.56 15.04
C ASP A 55 11.04 -1.20 13.57
N THR A 56 9.90 -0.59 13.27
CA THR A 56 9.50 -0.19 11.91
C THR A 56 9.14 1.28 11.87
N THR A 57 9.60 1.98 10.84
CA THR A 57 9.25 3.38 10.57
C THR A 57 8.94 3.54 9.09
N VAL A 58 7.88 4.29 8.78
CA VAL A 58 7.59 4.72 7.40
C VAL A 58 7.76 6.23 7.31
N PHE A 59 8.57 6.68 6.35
CA PHE A 59 8.81 8.08 6.08
C PHE A 59 9.01 8.29 4.57
N ALA A 60 8.37 9.32 4.01
CA ALA A 60 8.45 9.68 2.59
C ALA A 60 8.25 8.46 1.65
N HIS A 61 7.15 7.72 1.88
CA HIS A 61 6.76 6.53 1.10
C HIS A 61 7.80 5.39 1.12
N LYS A 62 8.69 5.35 2.12
CA LYS A 62 9.67 4.28 2.30
C LYS A 62 9.58 3.73 3.71
N PHE A 63 9.78 2.42 3.85
CA PHE A 63 9.90 1.80 5.15
C PHE A 63 11.37 1.55 5.50
N PHE A 64 11.67 1.69 6.78
CA PHE A 64 12.93 1.34 7.41
C PHE A 64 12.62 0.40 8.56
N TYR A 65 13.48 -0.58 8.78
CA TYR A 65 13.33 -1.49 9.89
C TYR A 65 14.68 -1.78 10.54
N HIS A 66 14.64 -2.02 11.84
CA HIS A 66 15.78 -2.36 12.66
C HIS A 66 15.43 -3.56 13.53
N TRP A 67 16.41 -4.43 13.76
CA TRP A 67 16.29 -5.57 14.66
C TRP A 67 17.60 -5.76 15.42
N ASP A 68 17.51 -6.34 16.62
CA ASP A 68 18.67 -6.74 17.39
C ASP A 68 18.80 -8.27 17.44
N GLY A 69 20.02 -8.79 17.27
CA GLY A 69 20.29 -10.22 17.40
C GLY A 69 19.96 -11.04 16.16
N VAL A 70 18.99 -11.95 16.28
CA VAL A 70 18.69 -12.95 15.23
C VAL A 70 17.94 -12.27 14.07
N PRO A 71 18.31 -12.53 12.80
CA PRO A 71 17.58 -12.01 11.65
C PRO A 71 16.08 -12.35 11.70
N PRO A 72 15.18 -11.35 11.56
CA PRO A 72 13.74 -11.56 11.68
C PRO A 72 13.22 -12.41 10.50
N SER A 73 12.24 -13.24 10.80
CA SER A 73 11.51 -14.07 9.84
C SER A 73 10.15 -13.47 9.51
N GLY A 74 9.59 -13.85 8.35
CA GLY A 74 8.31 -13.34 7.86
C GLY A 74 8.47 -12.36 6.70
N SER A 75 7.50 -11.48 6.53
CA SER A 75 7.44 -10.51 5.43
C SER A 75 7.13 -9.10 5.91
N ILE A 76 7.60 -8.12 5.16
CA ILE A 76 7.34 -6.69 5.35
C ILE A 76 7.07 -6.07 3.98
N ASN A 77 5.87 -5.57 3.78
CA ASN A 77 5.42 -5.02 2.49
C ASN A 77 4.78 -3.66 2.73
N LEU A 78 5.36 -2.61 2.14
CA LEU A 78 4.75 -1.29 2.12
C LEU A 78 3.88 -1.17 0.87
N LEU A 79 2.58 -1.20 1.08
CA LEU A 79 1.59 -1.10 0.01
C LEU A 79 1.30 0.37 -0.30
N HIS A 80 1.50 0.79 -1.55
CA HIS A 80 1.07 2.10 -2.03
C HIS A 80 -0.25 1.96 -2.76
N ILE A 81 -1.30 2.54 -2.19
CA ILE A 81 -2.67 2.14 -2.48
C ILE A 81 -3.31 3.05 -3.52
N VAL A 82 -3.71 2.46 -4.65
CA VAL A 82 -4.72 2.99 -5.56
C VAL A 82 -6.04 2.27 -5.27
N PRO A 83 -7.06 2.94 -4.70
CA PRO A 83 -8.35 2.30 -4.45
C PRO A 83 -9.10 2.12 -5.78
N LEU A 84 -9.70 0.95 -6.01
CA LEU A 84 -10.50 0.69 -7.22
C LEU A 84 -11.69 1.65 -7.36
N ASN A 85 -12.32 1.99 -6.25
CA ASN A 85 -13.50 2.85 -6.19
C ASN A 85 -13.64 3.49 -4.80
N THR A 86 -14.68 4.32 -4.63
CA THR A 86 -14.96 5.02 -3.36
C THR A 86 -15.26 4.06 -2.21
N GLU A 87 -15.94 2.94 -2.46
CA GLU A 87 -16.24 1.95 -1.42
C GLU A 87 -14.95 1.32 -0.85
N ILE A 88 -14.01 0.94 -1.73
CA ILE A 88 -12.69 0.43 -1.31
C ILE A 88 -11.90 1.52 -0.57
N PHE A 89 -11.95 2.77 -1.04
CA PHE A 89 -11.33 3.89 -0.34
C PHE A 89 -11.87 4.03 1.09
N GLU A 90 -13.20 4.01 1.26
CA GLU A 90 -13.83 4.08 2.58
C GLU A 90 -13.42 2.90 3.48
N GLN A 91 -13.37 1.67 2.96
CA GLN A 91 -12.89 0.51 3.71
C GLN A 91 -11.43 0.67 4.16
N LEU A 92 -10.55 1.20 3.30
CA LEU A 92 -9.15 1.45 3.64
C LEU A 92 -9.01 2.47 4.78
N THR A 93 -9.88 3.48 4.85
CA THR A 93 -9.87 4.47 5.95
C THR A 93 -10.24 3.88 7.31
N GLN A 94 -10.84 2.69 7.35
CA GLN A 94 -11.15 1.98 8.60
C GLN A 94 -9.97 1.19 9.15
N ILE A 95 -8.93 0.96 8.33
CA ILE A 95 -7.74 0.24 8.77
C ILE A 95 -6.96 1.09 9.77
N SER A 96 -6.69 0.50 10.93
CA SER A 96 -5.85 1.06 11.97
C SER A 96 -4.57 0.26 12.14
N LYS A 97 -3.54 0.91 12.71
CA LYS A 97 -2.33 0.22 13.16
C LYS A 97 -2.74 -0.94 14.08
N TRP A 98 -2.06 -2.06 13.92
CA TRP A 98 -2.24 -3.35 14.57
C TRP A 98 -3.35 -4.23 14.02
N ASN A 99 -4.27 -3.73 13.19
CA ASN A 99 -5.28 -4.61 12.62
C ASN A 99 -4.63 -5.76 11.85
N HIS A 100 -5.22 -6.95 11.97
CA HIS A 100 -4.90 -8.05 11.07
C HIS A 100 -5.78 -7.92 9.85
N VAL A 101 -5.20 -7.75 8.67
CA VAL A 101 -5.91 -7.45 7.43
C VAL A 101 -5.59 -8.45 6.33
N THR A 102 -6.49 -8.55 5.37
CA THR A 102 -6.24 -9.15 4.05
C THR A 102 -6.56 -8.08 3.01
N ILE A 103 -5.57 -7.71 2.20
CA ILE A 103 -5.70 -6.74 1.10
C ILE A 103 -5.37 -7.46 -0.20
N SER A 104 -6.27 -7.39 -1.18
CA SER A 104 -6.06 -8.02 -2.49
C SER A 104 -6.28 -7.03 -3.62
N GLY A 105 -5.51 -7.18 -4.69
CA GLY A 105 -5.52 -6.24 -5.80
C GLY A 105 -4.53 -6.62 -6.89
N ARG A 106 -4.31 -5.72 -7.84
CA ARG A 106 -3.35 -5.93 -8.92
C ARG A 106 -2.17 -5.00 -8.79
N GLU A 107 -0.97 -5.56 -8.75
CA GLU A 107 0.27 -4.79 -8.64
C GLU A 107 0.54 -4.01 -9.92
N ILE A 108 0.84 -2.73 -9.76
CA ILE A 108 1.00 -1.74 -10.81
C ILE A 108 2.50 -1.52 -11.01
N LEU A 109 2.98 -1.78 -12.23
CA LEU A 109 4.35 -1.49 -12.62
C LEU A 109 4.53 -0.02 -12.99
N LYS A 110 3.55 0.54 -13.72
CA LYS A 110 3.66 1.86 -14.32
C LYS A 110 2.30 2.51 -14.49
N ILE A 111 2.25 3.82 -14.31
CA ILE A 111 1.10 4.65 -14.64
C ILE A 111 1.57 5.80 -15.52
N ASP A 112 1.06 5.85 -16.74
CA ASP A 112 1.26 6.96 -17.66
C ASP A 112 0.14 8.00 -17.48
N LEU A 113 0.52 9.27 -17.37
CA LEU A 113 -0.36 10.41 -17.14
C LEU A 113 -0.59 11.20 -18.42
N PHE A 114 -1.83 11.58 -18.67
CA PHE A 114 -2.21 12.42 -19.80
C PHE A 114 -3.14 13.54 -19.35
N ASP A 115 -3.00 14.71 -19.98
CA ASP A 115 -3.93 15.82 -19.78
C ASP A 115 -5.26 15.59 -20.53
N ASN A 116 -6.13 16.60 -20.45
CA ASN A 116 -7.48 16.57 -21.01
C ASN A 116 -7.49 16.50 -22.54
N ASP A 117 -6.42 16.97 -23.18
CA ASP A 117 -6.26 16.97 -24.63
C ASP A 117 -5.54 15.69 -25.11
N GLY A 118 -5.22 14.78 -24.18
CA GLY A 118 -4.50 13.53 -24.45
C GLY A 118 -2.98 13.70 -24.56
N SER A 119 -2.43 14.87 -24.19
CA SER A 119 -1.00 15.10 -24.19
C SER A 119 -0.36 14.39 -23.01
N TYR A 120 0.77 13.73 -23.26
CA TYR A 120 1.51 13.02 -22.23
C TYR A 120 2.14 13.98 -21.22
N LEU A 121 1.84 13.78 -19.94
CA LEU A 121 2.35 14.60 -18.83
C LEU A 121 3.54 13.96 -18.11
N GLY A 122 3.68 12.63 -18.19
CA GLY A 122 4.73 11.90 -17.50
C GLY A 122 4.28 10.52 -17.05
N PHE A 123 5.11 9.88 -16.23
CA PHE A 123 4.80 8.57 -15.66
C PHE A 123 5.32 8.43 -14.24
N MET A 124 4.68 7.55 -13.48
CA MET A 124 5.28 6.92 -12.31
C MET A 124 5.54 5.45 -12.60
N THR A 125 6.64 4.93 -12.08
CA THR A 125 7.00 3.52 -12.16
C THR A 125 7.27 3.02 -10.76
N ASP A 126 6.76 1.85 -10.48
CA ASP A 126 7.13 1.13 -9.28
C ASP A 126 8.60 0.69 -9.36
N MET A 127 9.37 1.03 -8.34
CA MET A 127 10.82 0.76 -8.26
C MET A 127 11.13 -0.36 -7.26
N GLY A 128 10.23 -1.33 -7.13
CA GLY A 128 10.30 -2.43 -6.17
C GLY A 128 9.55 -2.17 -4.85
N CYS A 129 8.54 -1.30 -4.87
CA CYS A 129 7.61 -1.06 -3.77
C CYS A 129 6.26 -1.71 -4.13
N ASN A 130 5.36 -2.02 -3.19
CA ASN A 130 4.11 -2.71 -3.58
C ASN A 130 3.03 -1.71 -4.00
N THR A 131 3.18 -1.07 -5.16
CA THR A 131 2.12 -0.21 -5.72
C THR A 131 0.96 -1.08 -6.23
N ILE A 132 -0.25 -0.89 -5.72
CA ILE A 132 -1.36 -1.82 -5.95
C ILE A 132 -2.70 -1.13 -6.19
N LEU A 133 -3.42 -1.57 -7.23
CA LEU A 133 -4.84 -1.31 -7.42
C LEU A 133 -5.65 -2.26 -6.53
N VAL A 134 -6.08 -1.76 -5.37
CA VAL A 134 -6.81 -2.57 -4.38
C VAL A 134 -8.24 -2.80 -4.82
N LYS A 135 -8.66 -4.07 -4.81
CA LYS A 135 -9.99 -4.53 -5.20
C LYS A 135 -10.80 -5.09 -4.04
N SER A 136 -10.14 -5.54 -2.97
CA SER A 136 -10.81 -6.01 -1.75
C SER A 136 -9.96 -5.77 -0.51
N VAL A 137 -10.66 -5.49 0.58
CA VAL A 137 -10.10 -5.27 1.91
C VAL A 137 -10.94 -6.01 2.94
N THR A 138 -10.30 -6.77 3.82
CA THR A 138 -10.94 -7.40 4.97
C THR A 138 -10.14 -7.08 6.22
N ILE A 139 -10.78 -6.51 7.24
CA ILE A 139 -10.23 -6.42 8.59
C ILE A 139 -10.64 -7.70 9.33
N ASN A 140 -9.69 -8.59 9.53
CA ASN A 140 -9.92 -9.92 10.10
C ASN A 140 -10.03 -9.88 11.64
N ALA A 141 -9.35 -8.93 12.27
CA ALA A 141 -9.38 -8.73 13.71
C ALA A 141 -8.98 -7.30 14.09
N GLU A 142 -9.57 -6.81 15.17
CA GLU A 142 -9.04 -5.63 15.86
C GLU A 142 -7.65 -5.93 16.43
N GLY A 143 -6.78 -4.92 16.34
CA GLY A 143 -5.37 -5.07 16.62
C GLY A 143 -4.96 -4.58 17.99
N THR A 144 -4.20 -5.38 18.73
CA THR A 144 -3.30 -4.89 19.78
C THR A 144 -1.86 -5.07 19.33
N PRO A 145 -0.92 -4.26 19.83
CA PRO A 145 0.49 -4.51 19.60
C PRO A 145 0.86 -5.96 19.92
N ILE A 146 1.56 -6.61 19.01
CA ILE A 146 2.12 -7.94 19.24
C ILE A 146 3.44 -7.71 19.98
N PRO A 147 3.61 -8.30 21.19
CA PRO A 147 4.90 -8.32 21.88
C PRO A 147 5.96 -8.83 20.92
#